data_AF-A0A388K1Z8-F1
#
_entry.id   AF-A0A388K1Z8-F1
#
_cell.length_a   1.000
_cell.length_b   1.000
_cell.length_c   1.000
_cell.angle_alpha   90.00
_cell.angle_beta   90.00
_cell.angle_gamma   90.00
#
_symmetry.space_group_name_H-M   'P 1'
#
loop_
_entity.id
_entity.type
_entity.pdbx_description
1 polymer ?
#
loop_
_entity_poly.entity_id
_entity_poly.type
_entity_poly.pdbx_seq_one_letter_code
_entity_poly.pdbx_strand_id
1 'polypeptide(L)'
;MAGQQQQFGGPPLTYASGAQQTIAGGGQHSAVMCYICGKQGHYARNCWAAGNGRPTQQFQQQSIQQPVDDETAKMKAYFRKKIQKQKVEEERRERIEEGKRREEEDRREADRLREAEAREAKLEAKLIRLMNQHNKSVSAARSSVVKKKSPRTKAWMLREMRSYFDESEDDSEEVREEAERLVNAIENRKGKRRMNEVEGRVSAARMRSTRNAPIDVDDLPDEEKTPVRKRGEATGGDFLELALEMHEKLSAKKVTELRKICNEEGVEWTRKEVAMNELVRCRTSYDVKDMFARLSHDAVLNSVLWMIELYRRRNLVGVRASRRGRVCMMARNRRSEDFVLLDFELMTRAIQFELNNAFVTSAGETLRQVFRIPVEELQPRARMFGDTTLPKSANFAPLQTTREIRLQFGKEEEGDGDEGREKNGRGRSRDRVWRER
;
A
#
# COMPACT_ATOMS: atom_id res chain seq x y z
N MET A 1 -43.46 15.73 46.41
CA MET A 1 -43.30 15.02 45.13
C MET A 1 -42.23 13.96 45.32
N ALA A 2 -42.65 12.70 45.46
CA ALA A 2 -41.77 11.56 45.73
C ALA A 2 -41.30 10.96 44.40
N GLY A 3 -39.98 10.89 44.19
CA GLY A 3 -39.36 10.26 43.03
C GLY A 3 -38.90 8.85 43.40
N GLN A 4 -39.63 7.86 42.89
CA GLN A 4 -39.41 6.43 43.09
C GLN A 4 -38.32 5.94 42.12
N GLN A 5 -37.19 5.48 42.65
CA GLN A 5 -36.06 4.94 41.87
C GLN A 5 -36.18 3.40 41.86
N GLN A 6 -36.53 2.82 40.73
CA GLN A 6 -36.56 1.36 40.53
C GLN A 6 -35.16 0.85 40.19
N GLN A 7 -34.62 0.00 41.07
CA GLN A 7 -33.44 -0.83 40.82
C GLN A 7 -33.89 -2.18 40.22
N PHE A 8 -33.37 -2.53 39.04
CA PHE A 8 -33.44 -3.90 38.52
C PHE A 8 -32.16 -4.64 38.91
N GLY A 9 -32.27 -5.54 39.89
CA GLY A 9 -31.22 -6.50 40.24
C GLY A 9 -31.34 -7.76 39.37
N GLY A 10 -30.36 -8.01 38.53
CA GLY A 10 -30.16 -9.30 37.86
C GLY A 10 -29.31 -10.24 38.71
N PRO A 11 -29.51 -11.57 38.64
CA PRO A 11 -28.75 -12.53 39.46
C PRO A 11 -27.30 -12.70 38.95
N PRO A 12 -26.36 -13.04 39.84
CA PRO A 12 -24.95 -13.18 39.47
C PRO A 12 -24.72 -14.50 38.71
N LEU A 13 -24.17 -14.39 37.51
CA LEU A 13 -23.57 -15.51 36.79
C LEU A 13 -22.19 -15.80 37.42
N THR A 14 -22.15 -16.79 38.30
CA THR A 14 -20.92 -17.41 38.77
C THR A 14 -20.29 -18.24 37.66
N TYR A 15 -19.26 -17.70 37.00
CA TYR A 15 -18.34 -18.50 36.20
C TYR A 15 -17.34 -19.18 37.13
N ALA A 16 -17.63 -20.44 37.47
CA ALA A 16 -16.69 -21.32 38.15
C ALA A 16 -15.65 -21.82 37.14
N SER A 17 -14.43 -21.29 37.25
CA SER A 17 -13.22 -21.77 36.58
C SER A 17 -12.76 -23.07 37.25
N GLY A 18 -13.12 -24.22 36.66
CA GLY A 18 -12.64 -25.53 37.09
C GLY A 18 -11.30 -25.86 36.45
N ALA A 19 -10.25 -25.87 37.25
CA ALA A 19 -8.92 -26.36 36.91
C ALA A 19 -8.97 -27.85 36.52
N GLN A 20 -8.30 -28.21 35.42
CA GLN A 20 -8.02 -29.60 35.06
C GLN A 20 -7.00 -30.18 36.05
N GLN A 21 -7.48 -30.95 37.02
CA GLN A 21 -6.67 -31.93 37.73
C GLN A 21 -6.59 -33.21 36.89
N THR A 22 -5.37 -33.57 36.53
CA THR A 22 -4.99 -34.90 36.04
C THR A 22 -5.13 -35.91 37.18
N ILE A 23 -6.28 -36.57 37.25
CA ILE A 23 -6.46 -37.77 38.08
C ILE A 23 -6.55 -38.96 37.14
N ALA A 24 -5.51 -39.78 37.15
CA ALA A 24 -5.55 -41.14 36.66
C ALA A 24 -6.55 -41.93 37.53
N GLY A 25 -7.67 -42.31 36.93
CA GLY A 25 -8.69 -43.12 37.59
C GLY A 25 -9.63 -43.70 36.53
N GLY A 26 -9.61 -45.02 36.36
CA GLY A 26 -10.53 -45.74 35.49
C GLY A 26 -11.97 -45.46 35.91
N GLY A 27 -12.67 -44.63 35.15
CA GLY A 27 -14.03 -44.20 35.40
C GLY A 27 -14.87 -44.45 34.17
N GLN A 28 -15.95 -45.21 34.36
CA GLN A 28 -16.92 -45.58 33.34
C GLN A 28 -17.33 -44.37 32.50
N HIS A 29 -16.95 -44.36 31.23
CA HIS A 29 -17.40 -43.36 30.27
C HIS A 29 -18.92 -43.49 30.14
N SER A 30 -19.64 -42.53 30.71
CA SER A 30 -21.08 -42.37 30.54
C SER A 30 -21.37 -42.24 29.04
N ALA A 31 -21.93 -43.30 28.47
CA ALA A 31 -22.19 -43.39 27.05
C ALA A 31 -23.18 -42.29 26.63
N VAL A 32 -22.69 -41.35 25.80
CA VAL A 32 -23.52 -40.30 25.20
C VAL A 32 -24.53 -40.96 24.25
N MET A 33 -25.82 -40.86 24.59
CA MET A 33 -26.93 -41.32 23.74
C MET A 33 -27.43 -40.19 22.82
N CYS A 34 -27.59 -40.51 21.53
CA CYS A 34 -28.20 -39.61 20.57
C CYS A 34 -29.71 -39.52 20.83
N TYR A 35 -30.23 -38.32 21.12
CA TYR A 35 -31.67 -38.15 21.35
C TYR A 35 -32.54 -38.28 20.08
N ILE A 36 -31.95 -38.30 18.88
CA ILE A 36 -32.72 -38.46 17.62
C ILE A 36 -32.95 -39.94 17.30
N CYS A 37 -31.97 -40.82 17.53
CA CYS A 37 -32.08 -42.24 17.18
C CYS A 37 -31.97 -43.21 18.37
N GLY A 38 -31.71 -42.71 19.58
CA GLY A 38 -31.58 -43.50 20.81
C GLY A 38 -30.29 -44.32 20.94
N LYS A 39 -29.40 -44.31 19.95
CA LYS A 39 -28.16 -45.11 19.98
C LYS A 39 -27.03 -44.39 20.73
N GLN A 40 -26.22 -45.16 21.44
CA GLN A 40 -25.02 -44.68 22.13
C GLN A 40 -23.88 -44.41 21.12
N GLY A 41 -22.97 -43.49 21.45
CA GLY A 41 -21.71 -43.29 20.73
C GLY A 41 -21.66 -42.12 19.72
N HIS A 42 -22.72 -41.31 19.61
CA HIS A 42 -22.68 -40.08 18.81
C HIS A 42 -23.63 -39.00 19.33
N TYR A 43 -23.28 -37.73 19.08
CA TYR A 43 -24.16 -36.59 19.33
C TYR A 43 -25.19 -36.44 18.22
N ALA A 44 -26.37 -35.90 18.51
CA ALA A 44 -27.48 -35.71 17.55
C ALA A 44 -27.12 -34.96 16.27
N ARG A 45 -26.18 -34.01 16.32
CA ARG A 45 -25.64 -33.32 15.14
C ARG A 45 -24.97 -34.26 14.11
N ASN A 46 -24.49 -35.41 14.57
CA ASN A 46 -23.83 -36.43 13.76
C ASN A 46 -24.75 -37.65 13.57
N CYS A 47 -26.04 -37.52 13.89
CA CYS A 47 -27.00 -38.61 13.73
C CYS A 47 -27.26 -38.83 12.24
N TRP A 48 -26.90 -40.01 11.75
CA TRP A 48 -27.14 -40.38 10.36
C TRP A 48 -28.63 -40.42 10.02
N ALA A 49 -29.49 -40.68 11.01
CA ALA A 49 -30.95 -40.64 10.84
C ALA A 49 -31.51 -39.21 10.70
N ALA A 50 -30.76 -38.18 11.09
CA ALA A 50 -31.21 -36.79 11.08
C ALA A 50 -31.03 -36.05 9.74
N GLY A 51 -30.65 -36.75 8.67
CA GLY A 51 -30.83 -36.26 7.30
C GLY A 51 -29.97 -35.06 6.88
N ASN A 52 -28.85 -34.78 7.53
CA ASN A 52 -27.94 -33.71 7.10
C ASN A 52 -26.78 -34.24 6.24
N GLY A 53 -26.88 -34.05 4.91
CA GLY A 53 -25.71 -33.56 4.18
C GLY A 53 -25.30 -34.21 2.84
N ARG A 54 -26.03 -35.19 2.29
CA ARG A 54 -25.84 -35.55 0.87
C ARG A 54 -27.18 -35.60 0.14
N PRO A 55 -27.38 -34.81 -0.92
CA PRO A 55 -28.43 -35.10 -1.88
C PRO A 55 -28.07 -36.44 -2.53
N THR A 56 -28.74 -37.51 -2.11
CA THR A 56 -28.67 -38.81 -2.76
C THR A 56 -29.31 -38.68 -4.14
N GLN A 57 -28.49 -38.50 -5.16
CA GLN A 57 -28.84 -38.42 -6.59
C GLN A 57 -29.31 -39.77 -7.17
N GLN A 58 -29.65 -40.76 -6.37
CA GLN A 58 -29.96 -42.10 -6.87
C GLN A 58 -31.05 -42.75 -6.02
N PHE A 59 -32.31 -42.37 -6.23
CA PHE A 59 -33.40 -43.33 -6.05
C PHE A 59 -34.55 -43.01 -7.02
N GLN A 60 -34.69 -43.94 -7.98
CA GLN A 60 -35.83 -44.28 -8.81
C GLN A 60 -37.06 -43.36 -8.73
N GLN A 61 -37.19 -42.53 -9.76
CA GLN A 61 -38.48 -41.99 -10.18
C GLN A 61 -39.24 -43.12 -10.89
N GLN A 62 -40.09 -43.85 -10.14
CA GLN A 62 -41.21 -44.56 -10.74
C GLN A 62 -42.35 -43.56 -10.97
N SER A 63 -42.79 -43.54 -12.22
CA SER A 63 -43.82 -42.72 -12.81
C SER A 63 -45.17 -42.83 -12.11
N ILE A 64 -45.61 -41.75 -11.47
CA ILE A 64 -47.04 -41.43 -11.37
C ILE A 64 -47.26 -40.27 -12.34
N GLN A 65 -47.63 -40.62 -13.58
CA GLN A 65 -48.17 -39.68 -14.56
C GLN A 65 -49.59 -39.30 -14.09
N GLN A 66 -49.70 -38.36 -13.16
CA GLN A 66 -50.94 -37.59 -13.09
C GLN A 66 -50.89 -36.55 -14.21
N PRO A 67 -51.92 -36.46 -15.07
CA PRO A 67 -52.01 -35.41 -16.07
C PRO A 67 -52.00 -34.07 -15.32
N VAL A 68 -50.88 -33.36 -15.39
CA VAL A 68 -50.74 -32.02 -14.84
C VAL A 68 -51.69 -31.14 -15.64
N ASP A 69 -52.76 -30.71 -14.99
CA ASP A 69 -53.80 -29.88 -15.57
C ASP A 69 -53.17 -28.65 -16.25
N ASP A 70 -53.53 -28.41 -17.53
CA ASP A 70 -52.94 -27.38 -18.39
C ASP A 70 -53.11 -25.97 -17.79
N GLU A 71 -54.13 -25.78 -16.95
CA GLU A 71 -54.32 -24.55 -16.17
C GLU A 71 -53.19 -24.28 -15.17
N THR A 72 -52.69 -25.33 -14.50
CA THR A 72 -51.62 -25.19 -13.51
C THR A 72 -50.30 -24.82 -14.20
N ALA A 73 -50.06 -25.32 -15.41
CA ALA A 73 -48.90 -24.97 -16.22
C ALA A 73 -48.95 -23.50 -16.67
N LYS A 74 -50.12 -23.01 -17.12
CA LYS A 74 -50.35 -21.60 -17.47
C LYS A 74 -50.13 -20.68 -16.28
N MET A 75 -50.62 -21.06 -15.10
CA MET A 75 -50.45 -20.27 -13.88
C MET A 75 -48.97 -20.18 -13.46
N LYS A 76 -48.20 -21.28 -13.50
CA LYS A 76 -46.76 -21.26 -13.23
C LYS A 76 -45.97 -20.43 -14.24
N ALA A 77 -46.35 -20.46 -15.52
CA ALA A 77 -45.75 -19.63 -16.55
C ALA A 77 -46.01 -18.13 -16.30
N TYR A 78 -47.22 -17.77 -15.87
CA TYR A 78 -47.56 -16.40 -15.49
C TYR A 78 -46.72 -15.88 -14.32
N PHE A 79 -46.54 -16.66 -13.25
CA PHE A 79 -45.70 -16.26 -12.11
C PHE A 79 -44.23 -16.08 -12.49
N ARG A 80 -43.66 -16.98 -13.31
CA ARG A 80 -42.29 -16.82 -13.82
C ARG A 80 -42.13 -15.53 -14.64
N LYS A 81 -43.09 -15.25 -15.52
CA LYS A 81 -43.10 -14.03 -16.33
C LYS A 81 -43.25 -12.76 -15.47
N LYS A 82 -44.05 -12.81 -14.41
CA LYS A 82 -44.24 -11.70 -13.47
C LYS A 82 -42.96 -11.41 -12.67
N ILE A 83 -42.28 -12.44 -12.19
CA ILE A 83 -41.00 -12.30 -11.48
C ILE A 83 -39.92 -11.73 -12.42
N GLN A 84 -39.82 -12.25 -13.65
CA GLN A 84 -38.87 -11.73 -14.63
C GLN A 84 -39.15 -10.26 -14.98
N LYS A 85 -40.43 -9.89 -15.18
CA LYS A 85 -40.82 -8.51 -15.46
C LYS A 85 -40.47 -7.57 -14.30
N GLN A 86 -40.76 -7.98 -13.06
CA GLN A 86 -40.44 -7.20 -11.87
C GLN A 86 -38.93 -7.00 -11.71
N LYS A 87 -38.12 -8.05 -11.95
CA LYS A 87 -36.66 -7.97 -11.89
C LYS A 87 -36.06 -7.00 -12.92
N VAL A 88 -36.57 -7.01 -14.16
CA VAL A 88 -36.11 -6.09 -15.22
C VAL A 88 -36.52 -4.63 -14.91
N GLU A 89 -37.68 -4.43 -14.30
CA GLU A 89 -38.15 -3.09 -13.92
C GLU A 89 -37.37 -2.51 -12.74
N GLU A 90 -37.02 -3.34 -11.76
CA GLU A 90 -36.15 -2.97 -10.63
C GLU A 90 -34.72 -2.65 -11.09
N GLU A 91 -34.13 -3.48 -11.96
CA GLU A 91 -32.80 -3.20 -12.54
C GLU A 91 -32.79 -1.87 -13.33
N ARG A 92 -33.87 -1.59 -14.08
CA ARG A 92 -34.01 -0.32 -14.79
C ARG A 92 -34.09 0.88 -13.82
N ARG A 93 -34.71 0.69 -12.66
CA ARG A 93 -34.81 1.72 -11.62
C ARG A 93 -33.45 1.98 -10.97
N GLU A 94 -32.70 0.93 -10.63
CA GLU A 94 -31.35 1.04 -10.07
C GLU A 94 -30.39 1.77 -11.02
N ARG A 95 -30.43 1.47 -12.34
CA ARG A 95 -29.60 2.19 -13.32
C ARG A 95 -29.87 3.69 -13.38
N ILE A 96 -31.13 4.10 -13.22
CA ILE A 96 -31.49 5.53 -13.21
C ILE A 96 -30.99 6.21 -11.93
N GLU A 97 -31.07 5.53 -10.78
CA GLU A 97 -30.60 6.05 -9.49
C GLU A 97 -29.07 6.11 -9.41
N GLU A 98 -28.37 5.09 -9.91
CA GLU A 98 -26.92 5.10 -10.04
C GLU A 98 -26.43 6.20 -10.99
N GLY A 99 -27.15 6.42 -12.10
CA GLY A 99 -26.86 7.53 -13.02
C GLY A 99 -26.96 8.89 -12.34
N LYS A 100 -28.00 9.12 -11.54
CA LYS A 100 -28.16 10.37 -10.75
C LYS A 100 -27.06 10.54 -9.71
N ARG A 101 -26.60 9.45 -9.09
CA ARG A 101 -25.47 9.47 -8.15
C ARG A 101 -24.17 9.88 -8.83
N ARG A 102 -23.87 9.32 -10.01
CA ARG A 102 -22.68 9.69 -10.79
C ARG A 102 -22.74 11.14 -11.23
N GLU A 103 -23.88 11.60 -11.76
CA GLU A 103 -24.05 12.99 -12.19
C GLU A 103 -23.91 14.01 -11.04
N GLU A 104 -24.39 13.68 -9.84
CA GLU A 104 -24.19 14.50 -8.64
C GLU A 104 -22.72 14.53 -8.21
N GLU A 105 -21.98 13.42 -8.34
CA GLU A 105 -20.55 13.35 -8.04
C GLU A 105 -19.72 14.15 -9.05
N ASP A 106 -20.02 14.01 -10.35
CA ASP A 106 -19.40 14.80 -11.43
C ASP A 106 -19.62 16.31 -11.22
N ARG A 107 -20.81 16.71 -10.76
CA ARG A 107 -21.10 18.11 -10.43
C ARG A 107 -20.23 18.61 -9.27
N ARG A 108 -20.04 17.80 -8.22
CA ARG A 108 -19.14 18.15 -7.10
C ARG A 108 -17.69 18.19 -7.53
N GLU A 109 -17.27 17.33 -8.44
CA GLU A 109 -15.92 17.34 -9.00
C GLU A 109 -15.68 18.57 -9.87
N ALA A 110 -16.63 18.95 -10.73
CA ALA A 110 -16.55 20.17 -11.51
C ALA A 110 -16.48 21.44 -10.63
N ASP A 111 -17.18 21.48 -9.50
CA ASP A 111 -17.09 22.57 -8.54
C ASP A 111 -15.71 22.63 -7.86
N ARG A 112 -15.14 21.48 -7.49
CA ARG A 112 -13.76 21.41 -6.96
C ARG A 112 -12.74 21.89 -7.98
N LEU A 113 -12.93 21.57 -9.26
CA LEU A 113 -12.05 22.00 -10.34
C LEU A 113 -12.11 23.53 -10.55
N ARG A 114 -13.33 24.09 -10.59
CA ARG A 114 -13.53 25.56 -10.69
C ARG A 114 -12.94 26.31 -9.51
N GLU A 115 -13.05 25.76 -8.30
CA GLU A 115 -12.47 26.37 -7.12
C GLU A 115 -10.94 26.37 -7.16
N ALA A 116 -10.33 25.27 -7.60
CA ALA A 116 -8.88 25.17 -7.79
C ALA A 116 -8.39 26.17 -8.85
N GLU A 117 -9.07 26.26 -10.00
CA GLU A 117 -8.76 27.22 -11.07
C GLU A 117 -8.90 28.67 -10.57
N ALA A 118 -9.92 28.97 -9.76
CA ALA A 118 -10.08 30.29 -9.16
C ALA A 118 -8.95 30.63 -8.17
N ARG A 119 -8.38 29.66 -7.46
CA ARG A 119 -7.21 29.86 -6.60
C ARG A 119 -5.94 30.09 -7.42
N GLU A 120 -5.76 29.32 -8.49
CA GLU A 120 -4.64 29.48 -9.42
C GLU A 120 -4.65 30.87 -10.08
N ALA A 121 -5.80 31.30 -10.63
CA ALA A 121 -5.96 32.62 -11.23
C ALA A 121 -5.67 33.76 -10.23
N LYS A 122 -5.99 33.59 -8.94
CA LYS A 122 -5.64 34.57 -7.90
C LYS A 122 -4.13 34.66 -7.68
N LEU A 123 -3.43 33.53 -7.67
CA LEU A 123 -1.97 33.50 -7.53
C LEU A 123 -1.29 34.12 -8.76
N GLU A 124 -1.74 33.78 -9.97
CA GLU A 124 -1.24 34.38 -11.21
C GLU A 124 -1.43 35.90 -11.22
N ALA A 125 -2.62 36.39 -10.86
CA ALA A 125 -2.90 37.82 -10.77
C ALA A 125 -1.98 38.52 -9.75
N LYS A 126 -1.67 37.87 -8.62
CA LYS A 126 -0.75 38.40 -7.60
C LYS A 126 0.69 38.47 -8.15
N LEU A 127 1.14 37.45 -8.88
CA LEU A 127 2.46 37.42 -9.50
C LEU A 127 2.60 38.51 -10.58
N ILE A 128 1.59 38.68 -11.44
CA ILE A 128 1.56 39.74 -12.46
C ILE A 128 1.63 41.14 -11.80
N ARG A 129 0.91 41.36 -10.70
CA ARG A 129 1.00 42.64 -9.94
C ARG A 129 2.40 42.89 -9.40
N LEU A 130 3.07 41.88 -8.85
CA LEU A 130 4.44 42.00 -8.35
C LEU A 130 5.43 42.31 -9.47
N MET A 131 5.35 41.62 -10.61
CA MET A 131 6.20 41.91 -11.76
C MET A 131 5.99 43.33 -12.29
N ASN A 132 4.74 43.80 -12.35
CA ASN A 132 4.42 45.16 -12.77
C ASN A 132 4.93 46.24 -11.79
N GLN A 133 4.95 45.95 -10.48
CA GLN A 133 5.56 46.86 -9.50
C GLN A 133 7.08 46.97 -9.69
N HIS A 134 7.75 45.84 -9.93
CA HIS A 134 9.19 45.82 -10.15
C HIS A 134 9.58 46.57 -11.43
N ASN A 135 8.85 46.36 -12.53
CA ASN A 135 9.09 47.07 -13.79
C ASN A 135 8.84 48.59 -13.70
N LYS A 136 7.85 49.04 -12.92
CA LYS A 136 7.64 50.48 -12.68
C LYS A 136 8.77 51.12 -11.87
N SER A 137 9.36 50.40 -10.92
CA SER A 137 10.46 50.90 -10.09
C SER A 137 11.77 51.09 -10.86
N VAL A 138 12.03 50.22 -11.85
CA VAL A 138 13.23 50.30 -12.71
C VAL A 138 13.15 51.50 -13.67
N SER A 139 11.96 51.78 -14.22
CA SER A 139 11.78 52.90 -15.16
C SER A 139 11.73 54.28 -14.49
N ALA A 140 11.34 54.38 -13.22
CA ALA A 140 11.30 55.65 -12.48
C ALA A 140 12.66 56.10 -11.91
N ALA A 141 13.69 55.23 -11.93
CA ALA A 141 14.99 55.50 -11.32
C ALA A 141 15.96 56.34 -12.19
N ARG A 142 15.52 56.85 -13.35
CA ARG A 142 16.33 57.73 -14.21
C ARG A 142 16.24 59.22 -13.87
N SER A 143 15.49 59.64 -12.85
CA SER A 143 15.52 61.04 -12.41
C SER A 143 15.66 61.18 -10.90
N SER A 144 16.60 62.03 -10.50
CA SER A 144 16.94 62.49 -9.14
C SER A 144 17.82 61.57 -8.27
N VAL A 145 19.11 61.92 -8.29
CA VAL A 145 20.14 61.56 -7.31
C VAL A 145 19.77 62.17 -5.96
N VAL A 146 19.12 61.40 -5.08
CA VAL A 146 19.04 61.73 -3.65
C VAL A 146 19.44 60.50 -2.85
N LYS A 147 20.52 60.64 -2.09
CA LYS A 147 21.08 59.64 -1.17
C LYS A 147 20.01 59.24 -0.15
N LYS A 148 19.30 58.13 -0.40
CA LYS A 148 18.37 57.53 0.57
C LYS A 148 19.06 56.40 1.33
N LYS A 149 18.82 56.46 2.64
CA LYS A 149 19.37 55.64 3.72
C LYS A 149 19.17 54.15 3.42
N SER A 150 20.19 53.37 3.80
CA SER A 150 20.29 51.92 3.83
C SER A 150 18.94 51.20 4.02
N PRO A 151 18.71 50.08 3.30
CA PRO A 151 17.41 49.42 3.16
C PRO A 151 16.70 49.19 4.51
N ARG A 152 15.53 49.82 4.57
CA ARG A 152 14.33 49.49 5.35
C ARG A 152 14.44 48.10 5.99
N THR A 153 14.92 48.17 7.22
CA THR A 153 15.12 47.21 8.30
C THR A 153 14.56 45.81 8.08
N LYS A 154 15.43 44.80 8.19
CA LYS A 154 15.14 43.36 8.43
C LYS A 154 13.96 43.10 9.38
N ALA A 155 13.69 44.00 10.32
CA ALA A 155 12.55 43.94 11.24
C ALA A 155 11.18 44.09 10.53
N TRP A 156 11.09 44.84 9.44
CA TRP A 156 9.86 44.97 8.65
C TRP A 156 9.58 43.68 7.87
N MET A 157 10.60 43.10 7.24
CA MET A 157 10.50 41.81 6.56
C MET A 157 10.09 40.68 7.52
N LEU A 158 10.64 40.67 8.76
CA LEU A 158 10.23 39.70 9.78
C LEU A 158 8.77 39.90 10.25
N ARG A 159 8.28 41.14 10.34
CA ARG A 159 6.87 41.40 10.67
C ARG A 159 5.94 40.98 9.53
N GLU A 160 6.34 41.23 8.29
CA GLU A 160 5.54 40.87 7.12
C GLU A 160 5.47 39.36 6.93
N MET A 161 6.57 38.63 7.16
CA MET A 161 6.53 37.17 7.18
C MET A 161 5.58 36.63 8.27
N ARG A 162 5.61 37.19 9.49
CA ARG A 162 4.66 36.80 10.55
C ARG A 162 3.20 37.08 10.17
N SER A 163 2.93 38.24 9.57
CA SER A 163 1.60 38.61 9.07
C SER A 163 1.07 37.65 8.01
N TYR A 164 1.94 37.18 7.09
CA TYR A 164 1.54 36.23 6.05
C TYR A 164 1.16 34.85 6.60
N PHE A 165 1.77 34.40 7.71
CA PHE A 165 1.45 33.12 8.34
C PHE A 165 0.19 33.15 9.21
N ASP A 166 -0.13 34.31 9.80
CA ASP A 166 -1.37 34.48 10.58
C ASP A 166 -2.61 34.62 9.68
N GLU A 167 -2.43 35.07 8.42
CA GLU A 167 -3.52 35.26 7.45
C GLU A 167 -3.74 34.05 6.51
N SER A 168 -2.82 33.07 6.45
CA SER A 168 -2.96 31.86 5.63
C SER A 168 -3.58 30.69 6.41
N GLU A 169 -4.86 30.41 6.16
CA GLU A 169 -5.54 29.21 6.71
C GLU A 169 -5.09 27.88 6.08
N ASP A 170 -4.27 27.93 5.02
CA ASP A 170 -3.95 26.78 4.15
C ASP A 170 -2.54 26.19 4.42
N ASP A 171 -1.77 26.76 5.35
CA ASP A 171 -0.45 26.25 5.66
C ASP A 171 -0.55 25.14 6.70
N SER A 172 -0.20 23.91 6.28
CA SER A 172 -0.04 22.76 7.17
C SER A 172 0.83 23.14 8.37
N GLU A 173 0.43 22.69 9.55
CA GLU A 173 1.08 22.97 10.84
C GLU A 173 2.62 22.82 10.80
N GLU A 174 3.14 21.89 9.98
CA GLU A 174 4.58 21.67 9.74
C GLU A 174 5.31 22.89 9.14
N VAL A 175 4.69 23.64 8.22
CA VAL A 175 5.29 24.82 7.58
C VAL A 175 5.39 25.98 8.57
N ARG A 176 4.36 26.14 9.42
CA ARG A 176 4.33 27.15 10.48
C ARG A 176 5.46 26.91 11.49
N GLU A 177 5.63 25.67 11.93
CA GLU A 177 6.71 25.29 12.86
C GLU A 177 8.12 25.48 12.28
N GLU A 178 8.32 25.15 10.99
CA GLU A 178 9.61 25.31 10.32
C GLU A 178 9.97 26.80 10.15
N ALA A 179 8.98 27.62 9.79
CA ALA A 179 9.12 29.07 9.66
C ALA A 179 9.42 29.74 11.02
N GLU A 180 8.72 29.35 12.09
CA GLU A 180 9.03 29.80 13.45
C GLU A 180 10.44 29.42 13.88
N ARG A 181 10.89 28.20 13.55
CA ARG A 181 12.28 27.76 13.80
C ARG A 181 13.30 28.64 13.10
N LEU A 182 13.06 29.02 11.85
CA LEU A 182 13.93 29.92 11.06
C LEU A 182 13.97 31.33 11.65
N VAL A 183 12.82 31.89 12.04
CA VAL A 183 12.74 33.21 12.68
C VAL A 183 13.50 33.20 14.02
N ASN A 184 13.29 32.18 14.85
CA ASN A 184 14.00 32.02 16.11
C ASN A 184 15.50 31.82 15.91
N ALA A 185 15.94 31.07 14.89
CA ALA A 185 17.36 30.91 14.57
C ALA A 185 18.02 32.24 14.16
N ILE A 186 17.30 33.09 13.42
CA ILE A 186 17.76 34.41 13.01
C ILE A 186 17.84 35.37 14.22
N GLU A 187 16.87 35.30 15.12
CA GLU A 187 16.79 36.14 16.33
C GLU A 187 17.85 35.73 17.36
N ASN A 188 18.02 34.42 17.59
CA ASN A 188 19.03 33.86 18.50
C ASN A 188 20.46 34.12 18.05
N ARG A 189 20.74 34.16 16.74
CA ARG A 189 22.06 34.55 16.22
C ARG A 189 22.37 36.04 16.44
N LYS A 190 21.39 36.87 16.81
CA LYS A 190 21.56 38.32 16.98
C LYS A 190 21.77 38.75 18.44
N GLY A 191 21.56 37.86 19.41
CA GLY A 191 21.55 38.19 20.85
C GLY A 191 22.86 38.00 21.64
N LYS A 192 23.90 37.33 21.11
CA LYS A 192 25.10 36.96 21.91
C LYS A 192 26.14 38.07 22.07
N ARG A 193 25.73 39.35 22.06
CA ARG A 193 26.59 40.49 22.39
C ARG A 193 25.79 41.51 23.18
N ARG A 194 25.70 41.31 24.49
CA ARG A 194 25.75 42.32 25.57
C ARG A 194 25.03 41.76 26.81
N MET A 195 25.79 41.10 27.67
CA MET A 195 25.64 41.16 29.13
C MET A 195 26.87 40.49 29.75
N ASN A 196 27.85 41.31 30.14
CA ASN A 196 28.45 41.26 31.48
C ASN A 196 29.46 42.40 31.58
N GLU A 197 28.98 43.52 32.09
CA GLU A 197 29.80 44.60 32.64
C GLU A 197 29.46 44.68 34.12
N VAL A 198 29.98 43.75 34.92
CA VAL A 198 30.37 43.98 36.31
C VAL A 198 31.50 42.97 36.63
N GLU A 199 32.69 43.52 36.79
CA GLU A 199 33.82 43.05 37.60
C GLU A 199 34.54 41.74 37.20
N GLY A 200 35.72 41.90 36.59
CA GLY A 200 36.66 40.80 36.40
C GLY A 200 37.82 41.15 35.47
N ARG A 201 38.83 41.82 36.02
CA ARG A 201 40.14 42.06 35.39
C ARG A 201 40.72 40.76 34.83
N VAL A 202 40.80 40.59 33.50
CA VAL A 202 41.85 39.76 32.90
C VAL A 202 42.25 40.29 31.52
N SER A 203 43.48 40.79 31.48
CA SER A 203 44.49 40.77 30.42
C SER A 203 44.09 41.06 28.97
N ALA A 204 44.56 42.23 28.54
CA ALA A 204 44.78 42.63 27.17
C ALA A 204 45.59 41.59 26.37
N ALA A 205 45.02 41.12 25.26
CA ALA A 205 45.77 40.58 24.14
C ALA A 205 45.34 41.31 22.87
N ARG A 206 46.23 42.20 22.41
CA ARG A 206 46.15 42.90 21.12
C ARG A 206 46.05 41.87 20.00
N MET A 207 44.95 41.88 19.25
CA MET A 207 44.91 41.29 17.90
C MET A 207 44.74 42.42 16.89
N ARG A 208 45.74 42.50 16.01
CA ARG A 208 45.97 43.52 15.01
C ARG A 208 44.86 43.48 13.95
N SER A 209 44.31 44.65 13.67
CA SER A 209 43.65 44.96 12.40
C SER A 209 44.70 44.99 11.29
N THR A 210 44.51 44.20 10.23
CA THR A 210 45.15 44.45 8.93
C THR A 210 44.31 43.92 7.77
N ARG A 211 43.86 44.90 6.97
CA ARG A 211 43.68 44.92 5.50
C ARG A 211 42.59 44.06 4.86
N ASN A 212 41.55 44.79 4.46
CA ASN A 212 40.70 44.51 3.32
C ASN A 212 41.57 44.43 2.04
N ALA A 213 41.59 43.26 1.40
CA ALA A 213 41.94 43.13 0.00
C ALA A 213 40.62 43.06 -0.80
N PRO A 214 40.50 43.75 -1.96
CA PRO A 214 39.42 43.51 -2.90
C PRO A 214 39.55 42.08 -3.44
N ILE A 215 38.47 41.30 -3.32
CA ILE A 215 38.39 39.97 -3.92
C ILE A 215 38.12 40.18 -5.41
N ASP A 216 39.10 39.81 -6.22
CA ASP A 216 39.02 39.69 -7.67
C ASP A 216 38.12 38.49 -8.01
N VAL A 217 37.13 38.68 -8.90
CA VAL A 217 36.04 37.72 -9.19
C VAL A 217 36.10 37.29 -10.67
N ASP A 218 37.29 37.04 -11.21
CA ASP A 218 37.43 36.66 -12.63
C ASP A 218 38.13 35.32 -12.90
N ASP A 219 38.36 34.46 -11.89
CA ASP A 219 38.85 33.09 -12.12
C ASP A 219 38.29 32.08 -11.10
N LEU A 220 36.96 31.92 -11.07
CA LEU A 220 36.33 30.73 -10.49
C LEU A 220 36.05 29.75 -11.65
N PRO A 221 36.77 28.62 -11.72
CA PRO A 221 36.50 27.61 -12.75
C PRO A 221 35.08 27.10 -12.59
N ASP A 222 34.38 27.03 -13.73
CA ASP A 222 33.01 26.54 -13.95
C ASP A 222 32.36 25.95 -12.71
N GLU A 223 31.35 26.67 -12.20
CA GLU A 223 30.41 26.18 -11.20
C GLU A 223 30.02 24.74 -11.53
N GLU A 224 30.60 23.80 -10.78
CA GLU A 224 30.05 22.47 -10.61
C GLU A 224 28.63 22.67 -10.10
N LYS A 225 27.69 22.65 -11.05
CA LYS A 225 26.26 22.54 -10.84
C LYS A 225 26.06 21.60 -9.68
N THR A 226 25.66 22.15 -8.54
CA THR A 226 25.07 21.38 -7.44
C THR A 226 24.11 20.42 -8.13
N PRO A 227 24.34 19.10 -8.09
CA PRO A 227 23.61 18.18 -8.93
C PRO A 227 22.15 18.38 -8.57
N VAL A 228 21.39 18.88 -9.55
CA VAL A 228 19.93 18.93 -9.49
C VAL A 228 19.56 17.57 -8.95
N ARG A 229 19.02 17.54 -7.74
CA ARG A 229 18.43 16.32 -7.21
C ARG A 229 17.32 15.99 -8.19
N LYS A 230 17.67 15.21 -9.22
CA LYS A 230 16.74 14.32 -9.88
C LYS A 230 16.12 13.59 -8.71
N ARG A 231 14.89 14.00 -8.34
CA ARG A 231 13.99 13.09 -7.67
C ARG A 231 14.14 11.82 -8.50
N GLY A 232 14.73 10.79 -7.92
CA GLY A 232 14.65 9.47 -8.52
C GLY A 232 13.16 9.23 -8.64
N GLU A 233 12.64 9.42 -9.85
CA GLU A 233 11.41 8.81 -10.33
C GLU A 233 11.65 7.32 -10.16
N ALA A 234 11.42 6.86 -8.95
CA ALA A 234 11.33 5.46 -8.64
C ALA A 234 10.00 5.00 -9.25
N THR A 235 10.04 4.75 -10.56
CA THR A 235 9.63 3.45 -11.12
C THR A 235 8.22 2.99 -10.72
N GLY A 236 7.26 3.91 -10.72
CA GLY A 236 5.82 3.59 -10.72
C GLY A 236 5.21 3.64 -12.12
N GLY A 237 5.85 4.33 -13.07
CA GLY A 237 5.40 4.47 -14.45
C GLY A 237 5.59 3.21 -15.28
N ASP A 238 6.67 2.47 -15.05
CA ASP A 238 7.10 1.33 -15.86
C ASP A 238 6.04 0.21 -15.90
N PHE A 239 5.29 0.00 -14.81
CA PHE A 239 4.25 -1.04 -14.79
C PHE A 239 3.01 -0.65 -15.59
N LEU A 240 2.57 0.61 -15.49
CA LEU A 240 1.43 1.10 -16.24
C LEU A 240 1.76 1.15 -17.73
N GLU A 241 2.97 1.61 -18.07
CA GLU A 241 3.48 1.64 -19.44
C GLU A 241 3.58 0.22 -20.02
N LEU A 242 4.11 -0.75 -19.27
CA LEU A 242 4.12 -2.15 -19.66
C LEU A 242 2.71 -2.70 -19.89
N ALA A 243 1.76 -2.41 -18.99
CA ALA A 243 0.37 -2.88 -19.12
C ALA A 243 -0.30 -2.31 -20.38
N LEU A 244 -0.07 -1.02 -20.67
CA LEU A 244 -0.56 -0.37 -21.89
C LEU A 244 0.09 -0.96 -23.15
N GLU A 245 1.39 -1.18 -23.15
CA GLU A 245 2.12 -1.81 -24.26
C GLU A 245 1.61 -3.25 -24.51
N MET A 246 1.37 -4.03 -23.46
CA MET A 246 0.78 -5.37 -23.58
C MET A 246 -0.63 -5.31 -24.17
N HIS A 247 -1.44 -4.35 -23.72
CA HIS A 247 -2.80 -4.18 -24.23
C HIS A 247 -2.78 -3.82 -25.72
N GLU A 248 -1.90 -2.91 -26.15
CA GLU A 248 -1.72 -2.54 -27.55
C GLU A 248 -1.32 -3.76 -28.41
N LYS A 249 -0.29 -4.51 -27.98
CA LYS A 249 0.15 -5.73 -28.67
C LYS A 249 -0.95 -6.78 -28.81
N LEU A 250 -1.78 -6.97 -27.77
CA LEU A 250 -2.91 -7.90 -27.83
C LEU A 250 -4.05 -7.37 -28.69
N SER A 251 -4.27 -6.05 -28.71
CA SER A 251 -5.32 -5.41 -29.52
C SER A 251 -5.10 -5.60 -31.03
N ALA A 252 -3.83 -5.56 -31.45
CA ALA A 252 -3.41 -5.74 -32.84
C ALA A 252 -3.55 -7.20 -33.34
N LYS A 253 -3.65 -8.18 -32.44
CA LYS A 253 -3.76 -9.60 -32.81
C LYS A 253 -5.17 -9.97 -33.31
N LYS A 254 -5.21 -10.97 -34.19
CA LYS A 254 -6.46 -11.54 -34.70
C LYS A 254 -7.17 -12.32 -33.60
N VAL A 255 -8.50 -12.37 -33.67
CA VAL A 255 -9.36 -13.05 -32.68
C VAL A 255 -9.00 -14.54 -32.51
N THR A 256 -8.61 -15.22 -33.59
CA THR A 256 -8.19 -16.63 -33.56
C THR A 256 -6.90 -16.85 -32.77
N GLU A 257 -5.93 -15.95 -32.92
CA GLU A 257 -4.67 -15.99 -32.17
C GLU A 257 -4.89 -15.68 -30.69
N LEU A 258 -5.71 -14.67 -30.39
CA LEU A 258 -6.08 -14.34 -29.00
C LEU A 258 -6.77 -15.51 -28.30
N ARG A 259 -7.66 -16.24 -29.00
CA ARG A 259 -8.31 -17.43 -28.43
C ARG A 259 -7.31 -18.54 -28.11
N LYS A 260 -6.28 -18.71 -28.95
CA LYS A 260 -5.19 -19.67 -28.68
C LYS A 260 -4.43 -19.28 -27.40
N ILE A 261 -4.06 -18.01 -27.28
CA ILE A 261 -3.36 -17.47 -26.09
C ILE A 261 -4.23 -17.63 -24.84
N CYS A 262 -5.53 -17.33 -24.91
CA CYS A 262 -6.45 -17.53 -23.79
C CYS A 262 -6.50 -19.00 -23.34
N ASN A 263 -6.56 -19.95 -24.26
CA ASN A 263 -6.56 -21.38 -23.92
C ASN A 263 -5.24 -21.84 -23.30
N GLU A 264 -4.10 -21.32 -23.80
CA GLU A 264 -2.77 -21.60 -23.25
C GLU A 264 -2.62 -21.07 -21.82
N GLU A 265 -3.15 -19.88 -21.54
CA GLU A 265 -3.08 -19.20 -20.23
C GLU A 265 -4.23 -19.60 -19.28
N GLY A 266 -5.14 -20.48 -19.72
CA GLY A 266 -6.30 -20.91 -18.94
C GLY A 266 -7.37 -19.83 -18.71
N VAL A 267 -7.40 -18.80 -19.55
CA VAL A 267 -8.37 -17.70 -19.50
C VAL A 267 -9.62 -18.06 -20.32
N GLU A 268 -10.80 -17.97 -19.72
CA GLU A 268 -12.06 -18.26 -20.41
C GLU A 268 -12.35 -17.20 -21.51
N TRP A 269 -12.55 -17.66 -22.75
CA TRP A 269 -12.84 -16.78 -23.87
C TRP A 269 -14.27 -16.22 -23.82
N THR A 270 -14.41 -14.90 -23.68
CA THR A 270 -15.70 -14.20 -23.73
C THR A 270 -15.76 -13.22 -24.92
N ARG A 271 -15.65 -11.91 -24.68
CA ARG A 271 -15.52 -10.85 -25.70
C ARG A 271 -14.06 -10.48 -25.87
N LYS A 272 -13.66 -10.03 -27.08
CA LYS A 272 -12.25 -9.69 -27.39
C LYS A 272 -11.62 -8.78 -26.33
N GLU A 273 -12.28 -7.67 -26.00
CA GLU A 273 -11.79 -6.69 -25.01
C GLU A 273 -11.68 -7.26 -23.59
N VAL A 274 -12.68 -8.04 -23.15
CA VAL A 274 -12.68 -8.66 -21.82
C VAL A 274 -11.58 -9.72 -21.71
N ALA A 275 -11.43 -10.55 -22.73
CA ALA A 275 -10.38 -11.56 -22.79
C ALA A 275 -8.97 -10.93 -22.84
N MET A 276 -8.80 -9.82 -23.57
CA MET A 276 -7.55 -9.05 -23.56
C MET A 276 -7.25 -8.47 -22.18
N ASN A 277 -8.22 -7.86 -21.51
CA ASN A 277 -8.04 -7.31 -20.18
C ASN A 277 -7.65 -8.38 -19.16
N GLU A 278 -8.30 -9.56 -19.22
CA GLU A 278 -7.93 -10.69 -18.38
C GLU A 278 -6.53 -11.22 -18.72
N LEU A 279 -6.13 -11.27 -20.00
CA LEU A 279 -4.77 -11.65 -20.38
C LEU A 279 -3.71 -10.65 -19.90
N VAL A 280 -3.94 -9.35 -20.06
CA VAL A 280 -3.05 -8.30 -19.53
C VAL A 280 -2.98 -8.43 -18.01
N ARG A 281 -4.12 -8.62 -17.34
CA ARG A 281 -4.17 -8.82 -15.90
C ARG A 281 -3.41 -10.06 -15.47
N CYS A 282 -3.60 -11.21 -16.13
CA CYS A 282 -2.85 -12.42 -15.85
C CYS A 282 -1.34 -12.14 -15.97
N ARG A 283 -0.88 -11.63 -17.11
CA ARG A 283 0.55 -11.40 -17.36
C ARG A 283 1.19 -10.37 -16.44
N THR A 284 0.47 -9.31 -16.11
CA THR A 284 0.97 -8.26 -15.20
C THR A 284 0.80 -8.63 -13.72
N SER A 285 -0.17 -9.48 -13.37
CA SER A 285 -0.37 -9.97 -11.98
C SER A 285 0.52 -11.15 -11.62
N TYR A 286 0.97 -11.94 -12.61
CA TYR A 286 2.01 -12.94 -12.41
C TYR A 286 3.32 -12.29 -11.97
N ASP A 287 3.60 -11.06 -12.43
CA ASP A 287 4.84 -10.36 -12.06
C ASP A 287 4.88 -10.07 -10.56
N VAL A 288 3.86 -9.51 -9.93
CA VAL A 288 3.96 -9.14 -8.51
C VAL A 288 4.19 -10.38 -7.61
N LYS A 289 3.44 -11.47 -7.83
CA LYS A 289 3.63 -12.71 -7.05
C LYS A 289 4.97 -13.38 -7.37
N ASP A 290 5.37 -13.42 -8.64
CA ASP A 290 6.66 -13.99 -9.06
C ASP A 290 7.84 -13.12 -8.60
N MET A 291 7.68 -11.80 -8.54
CA MET A 291 8.63 -10.86 -7.96
C MET A 291 8.87 -11.19 -6.50
N PHE A 292 7.82 -11.36 -5.69
CA PHE A 292 7.97 -11.85 -4.31
C PHE A 292 8.58 -13.26 -4.23
N ALA A 293 8.29 -14.09 -5.22
CA ALA A 293 8.90 -15.40 -5.39
C ALA A 293 10.36 -15.35 -5.90
N ARG A 294 10.88 -14.20 -6.32
CA ARG A 294 12.25 -14.07 -6.84
C ARG A 294 13.11 -13.17 -5.97
N LEU A 295 12.52 -12.45 -5.02
CA LEU A 295 13.26 -11.68 -4.03
C LEU A 295 14.11 -12.60 -3.15
N SER A 296 15.42 -12.37 -3.17
CA SER A 296 16.36 -12.99 -2.24
C SER A 296 16.20 -12.37 -0.85
N HIS A 297 16.48 -13.15 0.20
CA HIS A 297 16.42 -12.66 1.58
C HIS A 297 17.36 -11.48 1.80
N ASP A 298 18.54 -11.49 1.15
CA ASP A 298 19.49 -10.37 1.18
C ASP A 298 18.92 -9.09 0.57
N ALA A 299 18.19 -9.18 -0.55
CA ALA A 299 17.56 -8.02 -1.18
C ALA A 299 16.48 -7.40 -0.27
N VAL A 300 15.72 -8.24 0.44
CA VAL A 300 14.71 -7.80 1.42
C VAL A 300 15.39 -7.10 2.59
N LEU A 301 16.44 -7.70 3.17
CA LEU A 301 17.20 -7.10 4.27
C LEU A 301 17.84 -5.78 3.86
N ASN A 302 18.49 -5.72 2.70
CA ASN A 302 19.11 -4.49 2.18
C ASN A 302 18.08 -3.38 1.99
N SER A 303 16.89 -3.71 1.49
CA SER A 303 15.77 -2.76 1.34
C SER A 303 15.31 -2.23 2.69
N VAL A 304 15.15 -3.10 3.69
CA VAL A 304 14.76 -2.72 5.05
C VAL A 304 15.81 -1.82 5.70
N LEU A 305 17.10 -2.17 5.58
CA LEU A 305 18.20 -1.37 6.09
C LEU A 305 18.24 0.03 5.45
N TRP A 306 18.03 0.11 4.13
CA TRP A 306 17.94 1.37 3.42
C TRP A 306 16.77 2.24 3.92
N MET A 307 15.58 1.64 4.13
CA MET A 307 14.44 2.35 4.71
C MET A 307 14.72 2.85 6.14
N ILE A 308 15.31 2.01 6.99
CA ILE A 308 15.71 2.39 8.35
C ILE A 308 16.66 3.58 8.31
N GLU A 309 17.65 3.58 7.41
CA GLU A 309 18.60 4.67 7.24
C GLU A 309 17.90 5.96 6.79
N LEU A 310 16.94 5.87 5.87
CA LEU A 310 16.10 7.01 5.47
C LEU A 310 15.34 7.61 6.68
N TYR A 311 14.78 6.78 7.55
CA TYR A 311 14.04 7.23 8.72
C TYR A 311 14.95 7.78 9.82
N ARG A 312 16.14 7.21 10.01
CA ARG A 312 17.17 7.75 10.91
C ARG A 312 17.58 9.16 10.51
N ARG A 313 17.75 9.43 9.21
CA ARG A 313 18.02 10.79 8.69
C ARG A 313 16.90 11.79 9.00
N ARG A 314 15.67 11.33 9.24
CA ARG A 314 14.52 12.14 9.67
C ARG A 314 14.37 12.21 11.19
N ASN A 315 15.39 11.81 11.95
CA ASN A 315 15.39 11.76 13.41
C ASN A 315 14.28 10.87 14.01
N LEU A 316 13.91 9.80 13.31
CA LEU A 316 13.04 8.75 13.87
C LEU A 316 13.89 7.69 14.56
N VAL A 317 13.36 7.10 15.62
CA VAL A 317 14.06 6.10 16.45
C VAL A 317 13.50 4.69 16.31
N GLY A 318 12.28 4.54 15.81
CA GLY A 318 11.62 3.24 15.68
C GLY A 318 10.12 3.35 15.41
N VAL A 319 9.42 2.24 15.58
CA VAL A 319 7.96 2.14 15.45
C VAL A 319 7.35 1.90 16.84
N ARG A 320 6.34 2.68 17.20
CA ARG A 320 5.50 2.44 18.37
C ARG A 320 4.33 1.56 17.99
N ALA A 321 4.14 0.46 18.70
CA ALA A 321 2.98 -0.41 18.59
C ALA A 321 2.15 -0.34 19.88
N SER A 322 0.84 -0.12 19.76
CA SER A 322 -0.04 -0.11 20.92
C SER A 322 -0.11 -1.49 21.57
N ARG A 323 -0.04 -1.55 22.92
CA ARG A 323 -0.22 -2.82 23.66
C ARG A 323 -1.65 -3.34 23.55
N ARG A 324 -2.61 -2.45 23.32
CA ARG A 324 -4.05 -2.74 23.29
C ARG A 324 -4.64 -2.17 21.99
N GLY A 325 -4.28 -2.77 20.85
CA GLY A 325 -4.84 -2.38 19.55
C GLY A 325 -3.98 -2.76 18.36
N ARG A 326 -4.37 -2.31 17.17
CA ARG A 326 -3.64 -2.50 15.90
C ARG A 326 -3.01 -1.19 15.39
N VAL A 327 -2.77 -0.25 16.30
CA VAL A 327 -2.20 1.06 15.94
C VAL A 327 -0.68 0.96 15.99
N CYS A 328 -0.05 1.27 14.87
CA CYS A 328 1.39 1.40 14.73
C CYS A 328 1.72 2.79 14.16
N MET A 329 2.72 3.46 14.73
CA MET A 329 3.14 4.78 14.28
C MET A 329 4.65 4.96 14.40
N MET A 330 5.24 5.78 13.53
CA MET A 330 6.66 6.14 13.62
C MET A 330 6.92 7.01 14.85
N ALA A 331 8.05 6.80 15.52
CA ALA A 331 8.39 7.50 16.75
C ALA A 331 9.67 8.33 16.61
N ARG A 332 9.64 9.57 17.09
CA ARG A 332 10.85 10.42 17.29
C ARG A 332 11.45 10.23 18.69
N ASN A 333 10.63 9.89 19.68
CA ASN A 333 11.01 9.83 21.09
C ASN A 333 10.83 8.43 21.69
N ARG A 334 11.60 8.10 22.72
CA ARG A 334 11.52 6.79 23.39
C ARG A 334 10.39 6.65 24.42
N ARG A 335 9.82 7.76 24.92
CA ARG A 335 8.86 7.74 26.03
C ARG A 335 7.41 7.77 25.55
N SER A 336 6.65 6.74 25.90
CA SER A 336 5.19 6.64 25.78
C SER A 336 4.71 5.49 26.66
N GLU A 337 3.69 5.71 27.50
CA GLU A 337 3.25 4.73 28.50
C GLU A 337 2.43 3.57 27.91
N ASP A 338 1.66 3.83 26.86
CA ASP A 338 0.74 2.83 26.27
C ASP A 338 1.28 2.08 25.04
N PHE A 339 2.51 2.40 24.62
CA PHE A 339 3.10 1.87 23.40
C PHE A 339 4.43 1.17 23.68
N VAL A 340 4.63 0.05 23.01
CA VAL A 340 5.93 -0.63 22.94
C VAL A 340 6.71 0.00 21.80
N LEU A 341 7.91 0.50 22.09
CA LEU A 341 8.84 0.95 21.07
C LEU A 341 9.61 -0.25 20.50
N LEU A 342 9.42 -0.50 19.22
CA LEU A 342 10.25 -1.38 18.41
C LEU A 342 11.33 -0.50 17.78
N ASP A 343 12.53 -0.51 18.35
CA ASP A 343 13.66 0.18 17.74
C ASP A 343 14.08 -0.50 16.42
N PHE A 344 14.79 0.25 15.58
CA PHE A 344 15.19 -0.26 14.27
C PHE A 344 16.14 -1.47 14.34
N GLU A 345 16.91 -1.61 15.42
CA GLU A 345 17.82 -2.75 15.60
C GLU A 345 17.05 -4.04 15.90
N LEU A 346 16.03 -3.96 16.77
CA LEU A 346 15.12 -5.04 17.06
C LEU A 346 14.32 -5.44 15.81
N MET A 347 13.83 -4.48 15.04
CA MET A 347 13.12 -4.75 13.78
C MET A 347 14.02 -5.50 12.78
N THR A 348 15.27 -5.05 12.61
CA THR A 348 16.23 -5.69 11.70
C THR A 348 16.51 -7.13 12.13
N ARG A 349 16.78 -7.35 13.44
CA ARG A 349 17.01 -8.70 13.99
C ARG A 349 15.79 -9.60 13.84
N ALA A 350 14.58 -9.06 14.07
CA ALA A 350 13.35 -9.82 13.92
C ALA A 350 13.15 -10.26 12.45
N ILE A 351 13.32 -9.36 11.49
CA ILE A 351 13.19 -9.68 10.06
C ILE A 351 14.26 -10.69 9.63
N GLN A 352 15.51 -10.50 10.06
CA GLN A 352 16.59 -11.44 9.77
C GLN A 352 16.30 -12.82 10.37
N PHE A 353 15.73 -12.88 11.58
CA PHE A 353 15.33 -14.13 12.20
C PHE A 353 14.20 -14.82 11.39
N GLU A 354 13.14 -14.11 11.01
CA GLU A 354 12.04 -14.66 10.21
C GLU A 354 12.54 -15.20 8.86
N LEU A 355 13.41 -14.47 8.16
CA LEU A 355 13.98 -14.90 6.88
C LEU A 355 14.88 -16.13 7.06
N ASN A 356 15.74 -16.15 8.09
CA ASN A 356 16.62 -17.29 8.36
C ASN A 356 15.88 -18.56 8.80
N ASN A 357 14.69 -18.41 9.38
CA ASN A 357 13.86 -19.50 9.91
C ASN A 357 12.59 -19.75 9.08
N ALA A 358 12.60 -19.38 7.80
CA ALA A 358 11.55 -19.76 6.86
C ALA A 358 11.68 -21.26 6.52
N PHE A 359 10.84 -22.09 7.14
CA PHE A 359 10.78 -23.54 6.89
C PHE A 359 9.39 -23.94 6.37
N VAL A 360 9.36 -24.81 5.37
CA VAL A 360 8.13 -25.38 4.80
C VAL A 360 8.18 -26.90 4.94
N THR A 361 7.07 -27.51 5.36
CA THR A 361 6.96 -28.97 5.40
C THR A 361 6.28 -29.46 4.13
N SER A 362 6.95 -30.31 3.36
CA SER A 362 6.41 -30.92 2.14
C SER A 362 6.69 -32.41 2.16
N ALA A 363 5.67 -33.23 1.89
CA ALA A 363 5.79 -34.70 1.87
C ALA A 363 6.42 -35.32 3.15
N GLY A 364 6.21 -34.70 4.32
CA GLY A 364 6.79 -35.15 5.60
C GLY A 364 8.24 -34.72 5.83
N GLU A 365 8.86 -33.99 4.90
CA GLU A 365 10.19 -33.40 5.04
C GLU A 365 10.08 -31.91 5.39
N THR A 366 10.93 -31.43 6.31
CA THR A 366 11.06 -30.01 6.62
C THR A 366 12.18 -29.42 5.75
N LEU A 367 11.81 -28.54 4.83
CA LEU A 367 12.73 -27.87 3.91
C LEU A 367 12.94 -26.43 4.36
N ARG A 368 14.20 -25.97 4.37
CA ARG A 368 14.53 -24.56 4.59
C ARG A 368 14.37 -23.79 3.29
N GLN A 369 13.59 -22.72 3.35
CA GLN A 369 13.38 -21.82 2.23
C GLN A 369 14.54 -20.81 2.16
N VAL A 370 15.43 -20.97 1.19
CA VAL A 370 16.61 -20.10 0.99
C VAL A 370 16.27 -18.86 0.14
N PHE A 371 15.25 -18.99 -0.71
CA PHE A 371 14.76 -17.92 -1.58
C PHE A 371 13.27 -17.75 -1.38
N ARG A 372 12.75 -16.58 -1.75
CA ARG A 372 11.34 -16.20 -1.68
C ARG A 372 10.87 -15.87 -0.26
N ILE A 373 9.95 -14.92 -0.17
CA ILE A 373 9.11 -14.74 1.03
C ILE A 373 7.97 -15.75 0.90
N PRO A 374 7.70 -16.61 1.90
CA PRO A 374 6.53 -17.45 1.88
C PRO A 374 5.30 -16.56 1.81
N VAL A 375 4.71 -16.45 0.61
CA VAL A 375 3.37 -15.90 0.40
C VAL A 375 2.38 -16.98 0.83
N GLU A 376 2.52 -17.47 2.06
CA GLU A 376 1.41 -18.15 2.70
C GLU A 376 0.36 -17.06 2.86
N GLU A 377 -0.76 -17.31 2.20
CA GLU A 377 -2.03 -16.61 2.30
C GLU A 377 -2.03 -15.62 3.48
N LEU A 378 -2.00 -14.33 3.17
CA LEU A 378 -2.16 -13.18 4.09
C LEU A 378 -3.53 -13.21 4.82
N GLN A 379 -4.07 -14.40 5.11
CA GLN A 379 -5.13 -14.60 6.04
C GLN A 379 -4.63 -14.23 7.45
N PRO A 380 -5.40 -13.44 8.20
CA PRO A 380 -4.98 -12.95 9.51
C PRO A 380 -4.87 -14.14 10.49
N ARG A 381 -3.64 -14.64 10.70
CA ARG A 381 -3.28 -15.50 11.84
C ARG A 381 -3.38 -14.69 13.14
N ALA A 382 -4.60 -14.38 13.57
CA ALA A 382 -4.90 -13.66 14.80
C ALA A 382 -4.84 -14.53 16.08
N ARG A 383 -4.05 -15.62 16.12
CA ARG A 383 -4.16 -16.63 17.19
C ARG A 383 -2.87 -17.14 17.84
N MET A 384 -1.70 -16.55 17.60
CA MET A 384 -0.44 -17.12 18.13
C MET A 384 0.26 -16.30 19.23
N PHE A 385 -0.30 -15.18 19.72
CA PHE A 385 0.30 -14.40 20.82
C PHE A 385 -0.59 -14.30 22.07
N GLY A 386 -1.23 -15.40 22.44
CA GLY A 386 -1.95 -15.53 23.70
C GLY A 386 -1.50 -16.78 24.43
N ASP A 387 -0.26 -16.79 24.92
CA ASP A 387 0.20 -17.48 26.14
C ASP A 387 1.73 -17.39 26.24
N THR A 388 2.21 -16.35 26.92
CA THR A 388 3.59 -16.33 27.44
C THR A 388 3.67 -17.23 28.67
N THR A 389 3.69 -18.54 28.46
CA THR A 389 4.33 -19.47 29.39
C THR A 389 5.55 -20.05 28.69
N LEU A 390 6.72 -19.49 29.02
CA LEU A 390 8.03 -20.01 28.61
C LEU A 390 8.17 -21.47 29.09
N PRO A 391 8.37 -22.46 28.21
CA PRO A 391 8.74 -23.79 28.65
C PRO A 391 10.16 -23.73 29.25
N LYS A 392 10.27 -24.05 30.54
CA LYS A 392 11.56 -24.30 31.19
C LYS A 392 12.18 -25.57 30.58
N SER A 393 13.37 -25.42 30.01
CA SER A 393 14.32 -26.49 29.67
C SER A 393 13.75 -27.68 28.91
N ALA A 394 13.57 -27.54 27.59
CA ALA A 394 13.62 -28.68 26.68
C ALA A 394 15.07 -28.85 26.23
N ASN A 395 15.67 -30.00 26.55
CA ASN A 395 16.97 -30.41 26.02
C ASN A 395 16.88 -30.51 24.49
N PHE A 396 17.57 -29.63 23.78
CA PHE A 396 17.77 -29.73 22.34
C PHE A 396 18.64 -30.96 22.04
N ALA A 397 18.03 -31.98 21.44
CA ALA A 397 18.77 -33.06 20.79
C ALA A 397 19.53 -32.48 19.57
N PRO A 398 20.69 -33.06 19.18
CA PRO A 398 21.49 -32.52 18.09
C PRO A 398 20.73 -32.63 16.78
N LEU A 399 20.64 -31.48 16.08
CA LEU A 399 20.04 -31.34 14.76
C LEU A 399 20.67 -32.36 13.80
N GLN A 400 19.84 -33.27 13.28
CA GLN A 400 20.23 -34.10 12.16
C GLN A 400 20.47 -33.22 10.93
N THR A 401 21.47 -33.64 10.16
CA THR A 401 22.04 -33.02 8.97
C THR A 401 20.96 -32.46 8.03
N THR A 402 20.82 -31.14 7.99
CA THR A 402 19.99 -30.44 6.99
C THR A 402 20.64 -30.62 5.62
N ARG A 403 19.97 -31.34 4.71
CA ARG A 403 20.33 -31.35 3.29
C ARG A 403 19.82 -30.07 2.64
N GLU A 404 20.75 -29.24 2.17
CA GLU A 404 20.46 -28.06 1.36
C GLU A 404 20.10 -28.51 -0.06
N ILE A 405 18.80 -28.67 -0.33
CA ILE A 405 18.32 -28.96 -1.70
C ILE A 405 18.19 -27.62 -2.42
N ARG A 406 19.25 -27.25 -3.15
CA ARG A 406 19.21 -26.16 -4.12
C ARG A 406 18.46 -26.68 -5.34
N LEU A 407 17.15 -26.40 -5.45
CA LEU A 407 16.40 -26.65 -6.68
C LEU A 407 16.98 -25.74 -7.77
N GLN A 408 17.92 -26.28 -8.55
CA GLN A 408 18.40 -25.65 -9.76
C GLN A 408 17.26 -25.74 -10.78
N PHE A 409 16.56 -24.62 -11.00
CA PHE A 409 15.72 -24.48 -12.18
C PHE A 409 16.67 -24.48 -13.38
N GLY A 410 16.58 -25.54 -14.20
CA GLY A 410 17.39 -25.73 -15.38
C GLY A 410 17.30 -24.50 -16.28
N LYS A 411 18.46 -23.91 -16.55
CA LYS A 411 18.64 -22.94 -17.63
C LYS A 411 18.56 -23.80 -18.90
N GLU A 412 17.44 -23.72 -19.63
CA GLU A 412 17.36 -24.32 -20.97
C GLU A 412 18.45 -23.64 -21.81
N GLU A 413 19.47 -24.42 -22.18
CA GLU A 413 20.46 -24.01 -23.16
C GLU A 413 19.74 -23.92 -24.50
N GLU A 414 19.53 -22.71 -24.99
CA GLU A 414 19.21 -22.45 -26.40
C GLU A 414 20.35 -23.00 -27.24
N GLY A 415 20.11 -24.16 -27.85
CA GLY A 415 20.99 -24.72 -28.86
C GLY A 415 20.95 -23.85 -30.11
N ASP A 416 22.10 -23.26 -30.44
CA ASP A 416 22.38 -22.67 -31.74
C ASP A 416 22.26 -23.75 -32.83
N GLY A 417 21.08 -23.82 -33.44
CA GLY A 417 20.81 -24.60 -34.65
C GLY A 417 21.29 -23.86 -35.88
N ASP A 418 22.50 -24.20 -36.32
CA ASP A 418 23.12 -23.83 -37.59
C ASP A 418 22.35 -24.47 -38.77
N GLU A 419 21.36 -23.77 -39.34
CA GLU A 419 20.69 -24.16 -40.60
C GLU A 419 21.37 -23.48 -41.79
N GLY A 420 22.40 -24.15 -42.28
CA GLY A 420 22.99 -23.90 -43.58
C GLY A 420 22.14 -24.44 -44.73
N ARG A 421 21.91 -23.53 -45.70
CA ARG A 421 22.15 -23.77 -47.13
C ARG A 421 21.13 -24.62 -47.91
N GLU A 422 20.25 -23.94 -48.64
CA GLU A 422 19.86 -24.40 -49.97
C GLU A 422 19.68 -23.24 -50.97
N LYS A 423 20.46 -23.33 -52.06
CA LYS A 423 20.42 -22.45 -53.23
C LYS A 423 19.41 -23.01 -54.22
N ASN A 424 18.57 -22.14 -54.80
CA ASN A 424 18.04 -22.16 -56.18
C ASN A 424 17.05 -20.98 -56.26
N GLY A 425 17.16 -19.96 -57.10
CA GLY A 425 17.50 -19.96 -58.52
C GLY A 425 16.23 -19.65 -59.32
N ARG A 426 16.27 -18.59 -60.15
CA ARG A 426 15.22 -18.05 -61.08
C ARG A 426 14.23 -17.11 -60.38
N GLY A 427 14.02 -15.85 -60.77
CA GLY A 427 14.14 -15.21 -62.09
C GLY A 427 12.74 -14.73 -62.51
N ARG A 428 12.64 -13.47 -63.00
CA ARG A 428 11.48 -12.69 -63.50
C ARG A 428 11.00 -11.64 -62.49
N SER A 429 11.35 -10.36 -62.62
CA SER A 429 10.95 -9.41 -63.67
C SER A 429 9.43 -9.29 -63.80
N ARG A 430 8.86 -8.25 -63.18
CA ARG A 430 7.85 -7.39 -63.84
C ARG A 430 7.46 -6.18 -63.00
N ASP A 431 7.69 -5.03 -63.61
CA ASP A 431 7.13 -3.73 -63.33
C ASP A 431 5.59 -3.72 -63.29
N ARG A 432 5.05 -2.84 -62.43
CA ARG A 432 3.82 -2.05 -62.61
C ARG A 432 3.75 -1.09 -61.40
N VAL A 433 4.26 0.13 -61.51
CA VAL A 433 3.59 1.33 -62.05
C VAL A 433 2.15 1.46 -61.53
N TRP A 434 2.02 2.31 -60.51
CA TRP A 434 0.81 3.00 -60.11
C TRP A 434 0.54 4.17 -61.06
N ARG A 435 -0.66 4.25 -61.63
CA ARG A 435 -1.30 5.51 -62.04
C ARG A 435 -2.81 5.33 -62.25
N GLU A 436 -3.55 6.11 -61.46
CA GLU A 436 -4.82 6.80 -61.72
C GLU A 436 -5.94 6.08 -62.50
N ARG A 437 -7.03 5.76 -61.78
CA ARG A 437 -8.27 6.54 -61.86
C ARG A 437 -9.11 6.39 -60.60
#